data_AF-A0A4Q2DR87-F1
#
_entry.id   AF-A0A4Q2DR87-F1
#
_cell.length_a   1.000
_cell.length_b   1.000
_cell.length_c   1.000
_cell.angle_alpha   90.00
_cell.angle_beta   90.00
_cell.angle_gamma   90.00
#
_symmetry.space_group_name_H-M   'P 1'
#
loop_
_entity.id
_entity.type
_entity.pdbx_description
1 polymer ?
#
loop_
_entity_poly.entity_id
_entity_poly.type
_entity_poly.pdbx_seq_one_letter_code
_entity_poly.pdbx_strand_id
1 'polypeptide(L)'
;MASTTSLATSSAGTPEDVTALPKPNPKHVLLMLDMQKFMLEEQPVGVPAAKTVHQNLAQVLAHARASPHPPLIIHVRNTGDPGEPDEPESEGWQLIFDPLPNEVVINKRKNNAFAGTTLGSYVAPDAEVVVVGFQTDFSVRATCSAALGRGNEVILLKEAHATFDRIEVLHGGGITPAAAIEAEIEAELEEAGVHIFEMRDLRGIFEDR
;
A
#
# COMPACT_ATOMS: atom_id res chain seq x y z
N MET A 1 -69.93 -30.60 -10.09
CA MET A 1 -68.98 -30.20 -11.15
C MET A 1 -68.76 -28.71 -11.01
N ALA A 2 -67.59 -28.33 -10.51
CA ALA A 2 -67.31 -27.02 -9.93
C ALA A 2 -66.74 -26.03 -10.96
N SER A 3 -67.21 -24.79 -10.81
CA SER A 3 -66.48 -23.52 -10.88
C SER A 3 -65.71 -23.12 -12.13
N THR A 4 -66.34 -22.18 -12.83
CA THR A 4 -65.79 -21.07 -13.62
C THR A 4 -64.57 -20.44 -12.96
N THR A 5 -63.49 -20.18 -13.72
CA THR A 5 -62.41 -19.27 -13.30
C THR A 5 -62.14 -18.24 -14.39
N SER A 6 -62.12 -16.99 -13.93
CA SER A 6 -61.96 -15.73 -14.64
C SER A 6 -60.53 -15.51 -15.13
N LEU A 7 -60.37 -14.95 -16.34
CA LEU A 7 -59.11 -14.38 -16.83
C LEU A 7 -59.13 -12.87 -16.55
N ALA A 8 -58.38 -12.45 -15.54
CA ALA A 8 -58.09 -11.05 -15.26
C ALA A 8 -56.72 -10.68 -15.84
N THR A 9 -56.66 -9.49 -16.40
CA THR A 9 -55.49 -8.75 -16.90
C THR A 9 -54.48 -8.42 -15.80
N SER A 10 -53.20 -8.37 -16.12
CA SER A 10 -52.19 -7.66 -15.33
C SER A 10 -51.11 -7.05 -16.22
N SER A 11 -50.70 -5.86 -15.80
CA SER A 11 -49.98 -4.79 -16.48
C SER A 11 -48.47 -4.99 -16.61
N ALA A 12 -47.93 -4.40 -17.69
CA ALA A 12 -46.68 -3.67 -17.82
C ALA A 12 -45.57 -3.92 -16.77
N GLY A 13 -44.49 -4.58 -17.20
CA GLY A 13 -43.17 -4.48 -16.59
C GLY A 13 -42.37 -3.35 -17.23
N THR A 14 -41.84 -2.47 -16.39
CA THR A 14 -40.88 -1.40 -16.71
C THR A 14 -39.57 -1.94 -17.31
N PRO A 15 -38.88 -1.18 -18.19
CA PRO A 15 -37.59 -1.60 -18.72
C PRO A 15 -36.53 -1.59 -17.62
N GLU A 16 -35.74 -2.66 -17.61
CA GLU A 16 -34.65 -2.92 -16.68
C GLU A 16 -33.60 -1.81 -16.71
N ASP A 17 -33.10 -1.58 -15.50
CA ASP A 17 -32.08 -0.65 -15.08
C ASP A 17 -30.83 -0.71 -15.96
N VAL A 18 -30.39 0.46 -16.39
CA VAL A 18 -29.27 0.66 -17.29
C VAL A 18 -28.01 0.25 -16.55
N THR A 19 -27.37 -0.82 -17.00
CA THR A 19 -26.10 -1.31 -16.47
C THR A 19 -25.09 -0.16 -16.40
N ALA A 20 -24.76 0.30 -15.20
CA ALA A 20 -23.66 1.22 -14.99
C ALA A 20 -22.40 0.60 -15.62
N LEU A 21 -21.76 1.34 -16.53
CA LEU A 21 -20.44 0.97 -17.06
C LEU A 21 -19.50 0.70 -15.88
N PRO A 22 -18.65 -0.35 -15.93
CA PRO A 22 -17.65 -0.56 -14.89
C PRO A 22 -16.82 0.71 -14.79
N LYS A 23 -16.75 1.30 -13.58
CA LYS A 23 -15.89 2.46 -13.32
C LYS A 23 -14.47 2.08 -13.79
N PRO A 24 -13.79 2.94 -14.57
CA PRO A 24 -12.42 2.64 -14.98
C PRO A 24 -11.58 2.41 -13.73
N ASN A 25 -10.70 1.42 -13.77
CA ASN A 25 -9.79 1.18 -12.66
C ASN A 25 -8.95 2.45 -12.44
N PRO A 26 -8.69 2.83 -11.18
CA PRO A 26 -7.89 3.99 -10.88
C PRO A 26 -6.48 3.79 -11.45
N LYS A 27 -6.01 4.78 -12.20
CA LYS A 27 -4.68 4.75 -12.83
C LYS A 27 -3.55 5.15 -11.89
N HIS A 28 -3.86 5.84 -10.79
CA HIS A 28 -2.89 6.25 -9.78
C HIS A 28 -3.23 5.64 -8.43
N VAL A 29 -2.26 4.99 -7.82
CA VAL A 29 -2.40 4.31 -6.53
C VAL A 29 -1.32 4.83 -5.58
N LEU A 30 -1.72 5.24 -4.38
CA LEU A 30 -0.79 5.39 -3.25
C LEU A 30 -0.86 4.12 -2.41
N LEU A 31 0.22 3.35 -2.44
CA LEU A 31 0.35 2.09 -1.71
C LEU A 31 1.18 2.30 -0.44
N MET A 32 0.50 2.24 0.69
CA MET A 32 1.06 2.47 2.02
C MET A 32 1.33 1.13 2.70
N LEU A 33 2.59 0.69 2.72
CA LEU A 33 2.99 -0.63 3.19
C LEU A 33 3.38 -0.62 4.68
N ASP A 34 2.77 -1.51 5.45
CA ASP A 34 3.13 -1.87 6.82
C ASP A 34 3.32 -0.67 7.76
N MET A 35 2.46 0.34 7.62
CA MET A 35 2.51 1.57 8.42
C MET A 35 1.94 1.37 9.81
N GLN A 36 2.56 0.48 10.57
CA GLN A 36 2.07 0.00 11.87
C GLN A 36 2.84 0.68 13.00
N LYS A 37 2.16 0.87 14.14
CA LYS A 37 2.67 1.66 15.27
C LYS A 37 4.01 1.19 15.79
N PHE A 38 4.24 -0.12 15.84
CA PHE A 38 5.49 -0.65 16.37
C PHE A 38 6.74 -0.17 15.59
N MET A 39 6.60 0.12 14.29
CA MET A 39 7.70 0.64 13.45
C MET A 39 8.22 1.98 13.95
N LEU A 40 7.41 2.75 14.68
CA LEU A 40 7.71 4.08 15.18
C LEU A 40 8.01 4.13 16.69
N GLU A 41 8.09 2.98 17.35
CA GLU A 41 8.48 2.91 18.76
C GLU A 41 9.96 3.30 18.96
N GLU A 42 10.34 3.48 20.22
CA GLU A 42 11.73 3.74 20.57
C GLU A 42 12.63 2.55 20.20
N GLN A 43 13.88 2.83 19.86
CA GLN A 43 14.84 1.78 19.56
C GLN A 43 15.09 0.89 20.80
N PRO A 44 15.27 -0.43 20.62
CA PRO A 44 15.48 -1.12 19.34
C PRO A 44 14.19 -1.65 18.67
N VAL A 45 13.00 -1.30 19.17
CA VAL A 45 11.72 -1.84 18.66
C VAL A 45 11.31 -1.18 17.35
N GLY A 46 11.42 0.14 17.25
CA GLY A 46 11.16 0.89 16.03
C GLY A 46 12.42 1.17 15.21
N VAL A 47 12.22 1.66 13.99
CA VAL A 47 13.31 1.96 13.06
C VAL A 47 14.15 3.15 13.52
N PRO A 48 15.46 3.22 13.21
CA PRO A 48 16.29 4.37 13.56
C PRO A 48 15.74 5.72 13.02
N ALA A 49 15.12 5.70 11.85
CA ALA A 49 14.60 6.88 11.16
C ALA A 49 13.16 7.27 11.57
N ALA A 50 12.58 6.67 12.63
CA ALA A 50 11.15 6.73 12.98
C ALA A 50 10.55 8.14 12.90
N LYS A 51 11.23 9.13 13.48
CA LYS A 51 10.76 10.52 13.48
C LYS A 51 10.66 11.11 12.07
N THR A 52 11.71 10.96 11.26
CA THR A 52 11.79 11.55 9.92
C THR A 52 10.80 10.87 8.98
N VAL A 53 10.80 9.53 8.97
CA VAL A 53 9.90 8.76 8.08
C VAL A 53 8.44 9.03 8.44
N HIS A 54 8.07 9.11 9.73
CA HIS A 54 6.70 9.44 10.13
C HIS A 54 6.25 10.81 9.61
N GLN A 55 7.12 11.83 9.70
CA GLN A 55 6.83 13.17 9.20
C GLN A 55 6.64 13.18 7.67
N ASN A 56 7.45 12.43 6.94
CA ASN A 56 7.35 12.34 5.49
C ASN A 56 6.10 11.56 5.06
N LEU A 57 5.82 10.42 5.70
CA LEU A 57 4.60 9.64 5.45
C LEU A 57 3.32 10.46 5.69
N ALA A 58 3.28 11.24 6.78
CA ALA A 58 2.16 12.14 7.05
C ALA A 58 1.99 13.19 5.96
N GLN A 59 3.08 13.76 5.44
CA GLN A 59 3.04 14.72 4.33
C GLN A 59 2.56 14.09 3.03
N VAL A 60 3.02 12.87 2.71
CA VAL A 60 2.60 12.11 1.52
C VAL A 60 1.10 11.86 1.56
N LEU A 61 0.61 11.29 2.66
CA LEU A 61 -0.81 10.99 2.84
C LEU A 61 -1.66 12.26 2.78
N ALA A 62 -1.21 13.35 3.41
CA ALA A 62 -1.92 14.63 3.37
C ALA A 62 -2.00 15.20 1.95
N HIS A 63 -0.91 15.17 1.18
CA HIS A 63 -0.92 15.64 -0.21
C HIS A 63 -1.82 14.77 -1.10
N ALA A 64 -1.74 13.45 -0.98
CA ALA A 64 -2.58 12.54 -1.75
C ALA A 64 -4.07 12.76 -1.46
N ARG A 65 -4.45 12.93 -0.18
CA ARG A 65 -5.84 13.23 0.23
C ARG A 65 -6.33 14.59 -0.24
N ALA A 66 -5.43 15.57 -0.36
CA ALA A 66 -5.76 16.94 -0.75
C ALA A 66 -5.69 17.19 -2.26
N SER A 67 -5.22 16.23 -3.06
CA SER A 67 -5.13 16.38 -4.52
C SER A 67 -6.52 16.58 -5.14
N PRO A 68 -6.67 17.43 -6.18
CA PRO A 68 -7.91 17.57 -6.93
C PRO A 68 -8.43 16.24 -7.50
N HIS A 69 -7.51 15.36 -7.89
CA HIS A 69 -7.77 14.01 -8.38
C HIS A 69 -7.04 13.00 -7.48
N PRO A 70 -7.59 12.70 -6.30
CA PRO A 70 -6.88 11.86 -5.32
C PRO A 70 -6.65 10.45 -5.89
N PRO A 71 -5.46 9.87 -5.70
CA PRO A 71 -5.19 8.49 -6.10
C PRO A 71 -6.04 7.53 -5.27
N LEU A 72 -6.12 6.27 -5.70
CA LEU A 72 -6.61 5.22 -4.82
C LEU A 72 -5.58 4.99 -3.70
N ILE A 73 -5.95 5.32 -2.47
CA ILE A 73 -5.10 5.11 -1.29
C ILE A 73 -5.39 3.72 -0.71
N ILE A 74 -4.35 2.91 -0.62
CA ILE A 74 -4.42 1.54 -0.09
C ILE A 74 -3.43 1.40 1.05
N HIS A 75 -3.95 1.14 2.25
CA HIS A 75 -3.17 0.76 3.43
C HIS A 75 -3.02 -0.75 3.47
N VAL A 76 -1.79 -1.23 3.41
CA VAL A 76 -1.47 -2.63 3.59
C VAL A 76 -0.88 -2.80 4.98
N ARG A 77 -1.39 -3.78 5.73
CA ARG A 77 -0.96 -4.09 7.08
C ARG A 77 -0.39 -5.50 7.13
N ASN A 78 0.81 -5.67 7.68
CA ASN A 78 1.35 -6.99 7.93
C ASN A 78 0.68 -7.64 9.14
N THR A 79 0.42 -8.93 9.05
CA THR A 79 -0.13 -9.74 10.13
C THR A 79 0.90 -10.80 10.48
N GLY A 80 1.58 -10.56 11.60
CA GLY A 80 2.54 -11.47 12.22
C GLY A 80 1.87 -12.64 12.92
N ASP A 81 2.72 -13.54 13.41
CA ASP A 81 2.33 -14.67 14.26
C ASP A 81 2.17 -14.25 15.73
N PRO A 82 1.53 -15.08 16.57
CA PRO A 82 1.34 -14.75 17.98
C PRO A 82 2.65 -14.46 18.71
N GLY A 83 2.68 -13.34 19.45
CA GLY A 83 3.87 -12.84 20.15
C GLY A 83 4.78 -11.93 19.33
N GLU A 84 4.53 -11.74 18.03
CA GLU A 84 5.24 -10.75 17.23
C GLU A 84 4.70 -9.32 17.49
N PRO A 85 5.52 -8.26 17.30
CA PRO A 85 5.07 -6.87 17.49
C PRO A 85 3.86 -6.46 16.63
N ASP A 86 3.64 -7.18 15.53
CA ASP A 86 2.52 -7.04 14.61
C ASP A 86 1.56 -8.25 14.65
N GLU A 87 1.43 -8.89 15.82
CA GLU A 87 0.34 -9.83 16.10
C GLU A 87 -1.01 -9.11 15.91
N PRO A 88 -1.99 -9.70 15.19
CA PRO A 88 -3.31 -9.12 15.00
C PRO A 88 -3.97 -8.62 16.28
N GLU A 89 -4.65 -7.49 16.16
CA GLU A 89 -5.40 -6.83 17.25
C GLU A 89 -4.54 -6.25 18.38
N SER A 90 -3.22 -6.46 18.38
CA SER A 90 -2.31 -5.80 19.30
C SER A 90 -2.21 -4.29 19.03
N GLU A 91 -1.64 -3.55 19.99
CA GLU A 91 -1.41 -2.11 19.84
C GLU A 91 -0.40 -1.80 18.72
N GLY A 92 0.74 -2.52 18.71
CA GLY A 92 1.79 -2.39 17.71
C GLY A 92 1.30 -2.66 16.29
N TRP A 93 0.33 -3.56 16.14
CA TRP A 93 -0.28 -3.92 14.86
C TRP A 93 -1.18 -2.83 14.25
N GLN A 94 -1.70 -1.89 15.04
CA GLN A 94 -2.59 -0.86 14.51
C GLN A 94 -1.84 0.07 13.54
N LEU A 95 -2.56 0.63 12.58
CA LEU A 95 -1.99 1.62 11.66
C LEU A 95 -1.64 2.92 12.42
N ILE A 96 -0.59 3.60 11.96
CA ILE A 96 -0.17 4.92 12.47
C ILE A 96 -1.11 6.04 12.03
N PHE A 97 -1.80 5.86 10.90
CA PHE A 97 -2.81 6.78 10.38
C PHE A 97 -4.14 6.06 10.24
N ASP A 98 -5.21 6.71 10.71
CA ASP A 98 -6.56 6.20 10.53
C ASP A 98 -6.98 6.32 9.05
N PRO A 99 -7.39 5.22 8.41
CA PRO A 99 -7.92 5.26 7.05
C PRO A 99 -9.24 6.02 6.99
N LEU A 100 -9.46 6.77 5.92
CA LEU A 100 -10.77 7.39 5.64
C LEU A 100 -11.75 6.33 5.06
N PRO A 101 -13.07 6.57 5.11
CA PRO A 101 -14.06 5.59 4.62
C PRO A 101 -13.91 5.18 3.14
N ASN A 102 -13.25 6.00 2.33
CA ASN A 102 -12.98 5.75 0.91
C ASN A 102 -11.59 5.13 0.65
N GLU A 103 -10.81 4.83 1.69
CA GLU A 103 -9.48 4.24 1.58
C GLU A 103 -9.56 2.74 1.84
N VAL A 104 -8.71 1.97 1.16
CA VAL A 104 -8.73 0.50 1.23
C VAL A 104 -7.76 0.03 2.30
N VAL A 105 -8.15 -0.96 3.11
CA VAL A 105 -7.25 -1.63 4.05
C VAL A 105 -7.13 -3.11 3.68
N ILE A 106 -5.91 -3.60 3.53
CA ILE A 106 -5.61 -4.99 3.18
C ILE A 106 -4.65 -5.57 4.21
N ASN A 107 -5.00 -6.71 4.81
CA ASN A 107 -4.07 -7.45 5.66
C ASN A 107 -3.27 -8.45 4.81
N LYS A 108 -1.97 -8.58 5.04
CA LYS A 108 -1.09 -9.54 4.38
C LYS A 108 -0.29 -10.38 5.37
N ARG A 109 0.20 -11.54 4.92
CA ARG A 109 1.05 -12.46 5.70
C ARG A 109 2.40 -12.77 5.01
N LYS A 110 2.72 -12.06 3.93
CA LYS A 110 3.91 -12.26 3.09
C LYS A 110 4.49 -10.89 2.76
N ASN A 111 5.80 -10.82 2.49
CA ASN A 111 6.45 -9.55 2.15
C ASN A 111 5.86 -8.94 0.87
N ASN A 112 5.66 -9.76 -0.17
CA ASN A 112 4.96 -9.33 -1.37
C ASN A 112 3.47 -9.12 -1.07
N ALA A 113 3.03 -7.87 -1.09
CA ALA A 113 1.65 -7.50 -0.76
C ALA A 113 0.60 -8.03 -1.75
N PHE A 114 0.99 -8.44 -2.97
CA PHE A 114 0.09 -9.10 -3.92
C PHE A 114 -0.12 -10.59 -3.63
N ALA A 115 0.80 -11.22 -2.90
CA ALA A 115 0.78 -12.66 -2.69
C ALA A 115 -0.27 -13.05 -1.63
N GLY A 116 -1.32 -13.74 -2.07
CA GLY A 116 -2.37 -14.25 -1.18
C GLY A 116 -3.30 -13.16 -0.63
N THR A 117 -3.39 -12.00 -1.30
CA THR A 117 -4.29 -10.90 -0.93
C THR A 117 -5.19 -10.50 -2.09
N THR A 118 -6.13 -9.59 -1.85
CA THR A 118 -6.97 -8.95 -2.87
C THR A 118 -6.32 -7.73 -3.53
N LEU A 119 -5.06 -7.38 -3.20
CA LEU A 119 -4.43 -6.16 -3.72
C LEU A 119 -4.45 -6.09 -5.25
N GLY A 120 -4.24 -7.22 -5.92
CA GLY A 120 -4.25 -7.31 -7.38
C GLY A 120 -5.60 -7.04 -8.05
N SER A 121 -6.73 -7.04 -7.32
CA SER A 121 -8.03 -6.62 -7.87
C SER A 121 -8.26 -5.11 -7.77
N TYR A 122 -7.51 -4.42 -6.91
CA TYR A 122 -7.57 -2.96 -6.79
C TYR A 122 -6.54 -2.27 -7.68
N VAL A 123 -5.38 -2.90 -7.88
CA VAL A 123 -4.27 -2.36 -8.67
C VAL A 123 -4.23 -3.05 -10.03
N ALA A 124 -4.73 -2.34 -11.05
CA ALA A 124 -4.69 -2.79 -12.43
C ALA A 124 -3.23 -2.86 -12.93
N PRO A 125 -2.90 -3.75 -13.88
CA PRO A 125 -1.54 -3.85 -14.44
C PRO A 125 -1.00 -2.53 -15.01
N ASP A 126 -1.84 -1.66 -15.55
CA ASP A 126 -1.47 -0.37 -16.14
C ASP A 126 -1.52 0.81 -15.16
N ALA A 127 -1.74 0.55 -13.87
CA ALA A 127 -1.71 1.58 -12.85
C ALA A 127 -0.27 1.99 -12.50
N GLU A 128 -0.07 3.28 -12.29
CA GLU A 128 1.09 3.88 -11.64
C GLU A 128 0.92 3.74 -10.11
N VAL A 129 1.94 3.20 -9.45
CA VAL A 129 1.90 2.88 -8.02
C VAL A 129 3.01 3.63 -7.30
N VAL A 130 2.63 4.60 -6.47
CA VAL A 130 3.51 5.29 -5.54
C VAL A 130 3.59 4.45 -4.27
N VAL A 131 4.78 3.94 -3.95
CA VAL A 131 5.02 3.07 -2.80
C VAL A 131 5.75 3.82 -1.70
N VAL A 132 5.26 3.66 -0.48
CA VAL A 132 5.83 4.23 0.76
C VAL A 132 5.61 3.26 1.93
N GLY A 133 6.41 3.37 2.98
CA GLY A 133 6.22 2.62 4.23
C GLY A 133 7.37 1.68 4.60
N PHE A 134 7.05 0.50 5.11
CA PHE A 134 8.02 -0.39 5.76
C PHE A 134 7.89 -1.84 5.28
N GLN A 135 8.89 -2.69 5.46
CA GLN A 135 10.31 -2.33 5.61
C GLN A 135 10.97 -2.28 4.22
N THR A 136 11.98 -1.43 4.07
CA THR A 136 12.64 -1.16 2.78
C THR A 136 13.14 -2.44 2.09
N ASP A 137 13.94 -3.26 2.77
CA ASP A 137 14.54 -4.49 2.25
C ASP A 137 13.63 -5.73 2.32
N PHE A 138 12.43 -5.60 2.89
CA PHE A 138 11.42 -6.66 2.96
C PHE A 138 10.20 -6.33 2.11
N SER A 139 9.11 -5.84 2.72
CA SER A 139 7.82 -5.67 2.06
C SER A 139 7.86 -4.66 0.93
N VAL A 140 8.61 -3.56 1.08
CA VAL A 140 8.76 -2.53 0.03
C VAL A 140 9.44 -3.14 -1.19
N ARG A 141 10.67 -3.66 -1.03
CA ARG A 141 11.41 -4.35 -2.10
C ARG A 141 10.57 -5.42 -2.78
N ALA A 142 10.02 -6.37 -2.03
CA ALA A 142 9.28 -7.49 -2.58
C ALA A 142 8.01 -7.06 -3.33
N THR A 143 7.32 -6.02 -2.86
CA THR A 143 6.10 -5.52 -3.50
C THR A 143 6.41 -4.69 -4.74
N CYS A 144 7.45 -3.84 -4.70
CA CYS A 144 7.92 -3.09 -5.87
C CYS A 144 8.34 -4.03 -7.00
N SER A 145 9.18 -5.03 -6.74
CA SER A 145 9.58 -6.01 -7.76
C SER A 145 8.37 -6.78 -8.32
N ALA A 146 7.40 -7.12 -7.47
CA ALA A 146 6.18 -7.80 -7.92
C ALA A 146 5.27 -6.89 -8.77
N ALA A 147 5.16 -5.61 -8.44
CA ALA A 147 4.41 -4.63 -9.22
C ALA A 147 5.03 -4.45 -10.62
N LEU A 148 6.35 -4.29 -10.71
CA LEU A 148 7.05 -4.25 -12.00
C LEU A 148 6.78 -5.50 -12.84
N GLY A 149 6.87 -6.69 -12.24
CA GLY A 149 6.58 -7.95 -12.93
C GLY A 149 5.12 -8.09 -13.40
N ARG A 150 4.19 -7.32 -12.82
CA ARG A 150 2.78 -7.24 -13.24
C ARG A 150 2.54 -6.22 -14.36
N GLY A 151 3.53 -5.41 -14.70
CA GLY A 151 3.45 -4.35 -15.72
C GLY A 151 3.18 -2.96 -15.17
N ASN A 152 3.13 -2.79 -13.85
CA ASN A 152 2.89 -1.49 -13.22
C ASN A 152 4.08 -0.55 -13.42
N GLU A 153 3.79 0.73 -13.62
CA GLU A 153 4.76 1.78 -13.35
C GLU A 153 4.86 1.95 -11.83
N VAL A 154 6.09 1.99 -11.29
CA VAL A 154 6.32 2.03 -9.85
C VAL A 154 7.18 3.23 -9.52
N ILE A 155 6.71 4.03 -8.58
CA ILE A 155 7.46 5.14 -7.99
C ILE A 155 7.74 4.77 -6.54
N LEU A 156 9.00 4.85 -6.11
CA LEU A 156 9.40 4.77 -4.71
C LEU A 156 9.86 6.15 -4.25
N LEU A 157 9.27 6.65 -3.16
CA LEU A 157 9.59 7.98 -2.64
C LEU A 157 10.62 7.87 -1.51
N LYS A 158 11.83 8.36 -1.76
CA LYS A 158 12.93 8.39 -0.79
C LYS A 158 12.52 9.09 0.49
N GLU A 159 13.06 8.63 1.61
CA GLU A 159 12.76 9.13 2.97
C GLU A 159 11.31 8.93 3.42
N ALA A 160 10.44 8.37 2.56
CA ALA A 160 9.08 7.91 2.89
C ALA A 160 9.01 6.37 2.95
N HIS A 161 10.15 5.72 3.11
CA HIS A 161 10.28 4.35 3.55
C HIS A 161 11.46 4.23 4.51
N ALA A 162 11.49 3.19 5.33
CA ALA A 162 12.63 2.94 6.22
C ALA A 162 12.80 1.45 6.54
N THR A 163 13.92 1.09 7.14
CA THR A 163 14.18 -0.25 7.68
C THR A 163 14.97 -0.21 8.99
N PHE A 164 15.27 -1.38 9.54
CA PHE A 164 16.08 -1.56 10.74
C PHE A 164 17.56 -1.67 10.40
N ASP A 165 18.41 -1.39 11.39
CA ASP A 165 19.81 -1.81 11.32
C ASP A 165 19.87 -3.34 11.22
N ARG A 166 20.63 -3.85 10.24
CA ARG A 166 20.76 -5.30 10.03
C ARG A 166 21.98 -5.84 10.75
N ILE A 167 21.74 -6.81 11.63
CA ILE A 167 22.81 -7.58 12.27
C ILE A 167 23.32 -8.62 11.28
N GLU A 168 24.56 -8.47 10.83
CA GLU A 168 25.19 -9.39 9.89
C GLU A 168 25.63 -10.66 10.62
N VAL A 169 24.99 -11.78 10.29
CA VAL A 169 25.26 -13.09 10.92
C VAL A 169 26.54 -13.73 10.38
N LEU A 170 26.94 -13.37 9.17
CA LEU A 170 28.16 -13.86 8.51
C LEU A 170 29.30 -12.83 8.65
N HIS A 171 30.55 -13.29 8.59
CA HIS A 171 31.76 -12.45 8.64
C HIS A 171 31.94 -11.58 9.90
N GLY A 172 31.53 -12.07 11.07
CA GLY A 172 32.01 -11.54 12.34
C GLY A 172 31.10 -10.57 13.09
N GLY A 173 29.79 -10.53 12.79
CA GLY A 173 28.81 -9.88 13.67
C GLY A 173 28.78 -8.36 13.57
N GLY A 174 28.85 -7.83 12.34
CA GLY A 174 28.73 -6.39 12.08
C GLY A 174 27.28 -5.89 12.12
N ILE A 175 27.13 -4.58 12.10
CA ILE A 175 25.84 -3.92 11.89
C ILE A 175 25.92 -3.16 10.58
N THR A 176 25.04 -3.48 9.64
CA THR A 176 24.80 -2.66 8.46
C THR A 176 23.75 -1.61 8.83
N PRO A 177 24.09 -0.31 8.82
CA PRO A 177 23.14 0.74 9.20
C PRO A 177 21.92 0.76 8.28
N ALA A 178 20.74 1.04 8.82
CA ALA A 178 19.48 1.11 8.07
C ALA A 178 19.58 2.00 6.82
N ALA A 179 20.20 3.17 6.94
CA ALA A 179 20.37 4.09 5.82
C ALA A 179 21.23 3.52 4.67
N ALA A 180 22.21 2.65 4.98
CA ALA A 180 23.00 1.99 3.94
C ALA A 180 22.17 0.90 3.22
N ILE A 181 21.33 0.19 3.96
CA ILE A 181 20.40 -0.81 3.40
C ILE A 181 19.36 -0.10 2.51
N GLU A 182 18.80 1.01 2.99
CA GLU A 182 17.85 1.83 2.23
C GLU A 182 18.45 2.27 0.89
N ALA A 183 19.66 2.82 0.89
CA ALA A 183 20.34 3.24 -0.32
C ALA A 183 20.69 2.07 -1.27
N GLU A 184 21.07 0.90 -0.74
CA GLU A 184 21.32 -0.31 -1.53
C GLU A 184 20.05 -0.77 -2.25
N ILE A 185 18.92 -0.84 -1.55
CA ILE A 185 17.65 -1.28 -2.12
C ILE A 185 17.07 -0.27 -3.09
N GLU A 186 17.20 1.04 -2.81
CA GLU A 186 16.84 2.08 -3.75
C GLU A 186 17.56 1.90 -5.09
N ALA A 187 18.89 1.68 -5.06
CA ALA A 187 19.68 1.46 -6.27
C ALA A 187 19.29 0.17 -7.01
N GLU A 188 19.05 -0.93 -6.28
CA GLU A 188 18.57 -2.18 -6.86
C GLU A 188 17.23 -2.00 -7.58
N LEU A 189 16.28 -1.33 -6.92
CA LEU A 189 14.95 -1.10 -7.47
C LEU A 189 15.00 -0.14 -8.66
N GLU A 190 15.84 0.88 -8.62
CA GLU A 190 16.07 1.78 -9.74
C GLU A 190 16.60 1.04 -10.97
N GLU A 191 17.61 0.17 -10.80
CA GLU A 191 18.15 -0.67 -11.88
C GLU A 191 17.09 -1.62 -12.45
N ALA A 192 16.18 -2.11 -11.60
CA ALA A 192 15.06 -2.95 -12.02
C ALA A 192 13.94 -2.18 -12.77
N GLY A 193 13.93 -0.85 -12.72
CA GLY A 193 12.97 0.01 -13.42
C GLY A 193 11.96 0.73 -12.52
N VAL A 194 12.15 0.76 -11.21
CA VAL A 194 11.38 1.65 -10.31
C VAL A 194 11.89 3.08 -10.46
N HIS A 195 10.98 4.04 -10.55
CA HIS A 195 11.33 5.46 -10.51
C HIS A 195 11.56 5.90 -9.07
N ILE A 196 12.76 6.39 -8.77
CA ILE A 196 13.11 6.90 -7.44
C ILE A 196 12.91 8.43 -7.43
N PHE A 197 12.03 8.92 -6.56
CA PHE A 197 11.81 10.37 -6.37
C PHE A 197 12.14 10.81 -4.95
N GLU A 198 12.37 12.10 -4.77
CA GLU A 198 12.63 12.72 -3.47
C GLU A 198 11.38 13.44 -2.93
N MET A 199 11.35 13.71 -1.62
CA MET A 199 10.26 14.48 -1.00
C MET A 199 10.01 15.86 -1.63
N ARG A 200 11.03 16.47 -2.26
CA ARG A 200 10.88 17.73 -3.02
C ARG A 200 9.98 17.59 -4.26
N ASP A 201 9.89 16.39 -4.81
CA ASP A 201 9.11 16.08 -6.01
C ASP A 201 7.64 15.75 -5.67
N LEU A 202 7.30 15.60 -4.38
CA LEU A 202 6.00 15.13 -3.89
C LEU A 202 4.79 15.83 -4.51
N ARG A 203 4.89 17.15 -4.74
CA ARG A 203 3.79 17.89 -5.36
C ARG A 203 3.50 17.41 -6.78
N GLY A 204 4.54 17.22 -7.59
CA GLY A 204 4.42 16.77 -8.98
C GLY A 204 4.01 15.31 -9.13
N ILE A 205 4.04 14.50 -8.06
CA ILE A 205 3.61 13.10 -8.08
C ILE A 205 2.08 12.98 -8.15
N PHE A 206 1.35 13.88 -7.49
CA PHE A 206 -0.12 13.83 -7.40
C PHE A 206 -0.82 14.98 -8.13
N GLU A 207 -0.07 15.80 -8.86
CA GLU A 207 -0.58 16.83 -9.77
C GLU A 207 -0.89 16.22 -11.15
N ASP A 208 -1.92 16.76 -11.80
CA ASP A 208 -2.51 16.27 -13.07
C ASP A 208 -1.47 15.70 -14.07
N ARG A 209 -1.51 14.37 -14.21
CA ARG A 209 -0.92 13.60 -15.31
C ARG A 209 -2.02 13.04 -16.21
#